data_AF-A0A2V7QKL9-F1
#
_entry.id   AF-A0A2V7QKL9-F1
#
_cell.length_a   1.000
_cell.length_b   1.000
_cell.length_c   1.000
_cell.angle_alpha   90.00
_cell.angle_beta   90.00
_cell.angle_gamma   90.00
#
_symmetry.space_group_name_H-M   'P 1'
#
loop_
_entity.id
_entity.type
_entity.pdbx_description
1 polymer ?
#
loop_
_entity_poly.entity_id
_entity_poly.type
_entity_poly.pdbx_seq_one_letter_code
_entity_poly.pdbx_strand_id
1 'polypeptide(L)'
;MQVLSKGIRATQLYLPNNPVYQRAVDNIRAAFRQIWQATDDLVFDVGETEMRWEDNVVYSQDQRNESIAWTLFKDGVRSLTFRPGVEETEIVRFLGVLQQARNLQADAPDDLLTLLWAQDFQFVAYTFRELASENAVPIEKGETIPSTQPTDIRHHVQEEAPPKREGLVSIDDFDTTLYFLEDSEVDYLKKDVDREYSQDLRRNVLSMLFDLLELQTYGTVRAELISIVENFIPYLLGAGDFRSVAYILRETRAILQRAREIIPEHRKTLEGLPGRLSQRDALSQLLQSLDEAAMHPTEEELAELFQELSPEALPTLMGWIAKLHNERVKDLVQAAAARLAQANAGEVLKALRSEDSGAQLEMVKLAGRLKLPGAPDGMEPLLASSDRPLKLAVVEALTAIASPSALRLLERAIDDDDRDVRIAAVRFLASRGYRNAAARVEAIVSGSKLRNADLTEKMAFFEAYGALVGAKGIAALDKLLVAKGLLGKREAPETRACAAMALGKIRTPEARAVLERAAQDKEPLVRNAVTRALREVGA
;
A
#
# COMPACT_ATOMS: atom_id res chain seq x y z
N MET A 1 35.36 -39.40 -2.00
CA MET A 1 35.73 -37.97 -2.17
C MET A 1 37.13 -37.70 -2.73
N GLN A 2 38.19 -38.36 -2.26
CA GLN A 2 39.56 -38.12 -2.79
C GLN A 2 39.68 -38.36 -4.30
N VAL A 3 39.01 -39.40 -4.83
CA VAL A 3 38.97 -39.71 -6.27
C VAL A 3 38.29 -38.59 -7.06
N LEU A 4 37.18 -38.03 -6.55
CA LEU A 4 36.48 -36.89 -7.17
C LEU A 4 37.35 -35.64 -7.20
N SER A 5 38.02 -35.32 -6.10
CA SER A 5 38.93 -34.16 -6.03
C SER A 5 40.09 -34.26 -7.02
N LYS A 6 40.69 -35.45 -7.19
CA LYS A 6 41.68 -35.71 -8.23
C LYS A 6 41.07 -35.64 -9.64
N GLY A 7 39.83 -36.11 -9.78
CA GLY A 7 39.03 -36.05 -11.01
C GLY A 7 38.87 -34.62 -11.53
N ILE A 8 38.48 -33.67 -10.68
CA ILE A 8 38.32 -32.25 -11.05
C ILE A 8 39.60 -31.69 -11.68
N ARG A 9 40.78 -31.99 -11.13
CA ARG A 9 42.07 -31.53 -11.68
C ARG A 9 42.36 -32.16 -13.04
N ALA A 10 42.03 -33.44 -13.22
CA ALA A 10 42.24 -34.14 -14.48
C ALA A 10 41.27 -33.65 -15.57
N THR A 11 40.01 -33.37 -15.23
CA THR A 11 39.02 -32.79 -16.16
C THR A 11 39.33 -31.34 -16.52
N GLN A 12 40.05 -30.62 -15.65
CA GLN A 12 40.53 -29.26 -15.91
C GLN A 12 41.72 -29.23 -16.88
N LEU A 13 42.71 -30.10 -16.70
CA LEU A 13 44.00 -30.00 -17.39
C LEU A 13 44.01 -30.67 -18.78
N TYR A 14 43.06 -31.56 -19.04
CA TYR A 14 43.09 -32.41 -20.23
C TYR A 14 41.73 -32.43 -20.94
N LEU A 15 41.75 -32.37 -22.27
CA LEU A 15 40.56 -32.50 -23.11
C LEU A 15 39.97 -33.94 -23.04
N PRO A 16 38.68 -34.13 -23.35
CA PRO A 16 38.02 -35.43 -23.24
C PRO A 16 38.67 -36.57 -24.05
N ASN A 17 39.38 -36.26 -25.13
CA ASN A 17 40.09 -37.25 -25.95
C ASN A 17 41.45 -37.71 -25.34
N ASN A 18 41.88 -37.12 -24.22
CA ASN A 18 43.16 -37.45 -23.59
C ASN A 18 43.06 -38.73 -22.73
N PRO A 19 44.02 -39.67 -22.83
CA PRO A 19 44.03 -40.89 -22.01
C PRO A 19 44.02 -40.65 -20.49
N VAL A 20 44.60 -39.54 -20.00
CA VAL A 20 44.61 -39.18 -18.58
C VAL A 20 43.22 -38.75 -18.12
N TYR A 21 42.49 -38.00 -18.94
CA TYR A 21 41.10 -37.64 -18.69
C TYR A 21 40.22 -38.89 -18.59
N GLN A 22 40.30 -39.77 -19.59
CA GLN A 22 39.49 -40.99 -19.66
C GLN A 22 39.73 -41.89 -18.45
N ARG A 23 41.01 -42.10 -18.07
CA ARG A 23 41.35 -42.86 -16.85
C ARG A 23 40.82 -42.22 -15.58
N ALA A 24 40.82 -40.89 -15.47
CA ALA A 24 40.29 -40.20 -14.30
C ALA A 24 38.77 -40.39 -14.17
N VAL A 25 38.03 -40.26 -15.27
CA VAL A 25 36.58 -40.49 -15.32
C VAL A 25 36.24 -41.95 -15.02
N ASP A 26 36.98 -42.91 -15.61
CA ASP A 26 36.79 -44.33 -15.35
C ASP A 26 37.03 -44.71 -13.88
N ASN A 27 38.03 -44.11 -13.25
CA ASN A 27 38.30 -44.30 -11.81
C ASN A 27 37.17 -43.74 -10.94
N ILE A 28 36.60 -42.59 -11.31
CA ILE A 28 35.43 -42.02 -10.62
C ILE A 28 34.23 -42.96 -10.76
N ARG A 29 33.97 -43.45 -11.97
CA ARG A 29 32.88 -44.39 -12.26
C ARG A 29 33.01 -45.68 -11.47
N ALA A 30 34.20 -46.28 -11.47
CA ALA A 30 34.48 -47.50 -10.72
C ALA A 30 34.28 -47.30 -9.20
N ALA A 31 34.67 -46.14 -8.67
CA ALA A 31 34.48 -45.83 -7.24
C ALA A 31 32.99 -45.73 -6.87
N PHE A 32 32.16 -45.08 -7.68
CA PHE A 32 30.72 -45.01 -7.44
C PHE A 32 30.06 -46.39 -7.49
N ARG A 33 30.40 -47.22 -8.49
CA ARG A 33 29.86 -48.59 -8.60
C ARG A 33 30.13 -49.46 -7.38
N GLN A 34 31.27 -49.25 -6.70
CA GLN A 34 31.57 -49.95 -5.44
C GLN A 34 30.72 -49.42 -4.27
N ILE A 35 30.48 -48.12 -4.22
CA ILE A 35 29.66 -47.49 -3.17
C ILE A 35 28.20 -47.93 -3.27
N TRP A 36 27.67 -48.05 -4.49
CA TRP A 36 26.29 -48.51 -4.72
C TRP A 36 26.03 -49.97 -4.29
N GLN A 37 27.07 -50.75 -3.98
CA GLN A 37 26.88 -52.07 -3.35
C GLN A 37 26.58 -51.98 -1.85
N ALA A 38 26.80 -50.83 -1.22
CA ALA A 38 26.71 -50.61 0.22
C ALA A 38 25.66 -49.56 0.63
N THR A 39 25.21 -48.68 -0.27
CA THR A 39 24.20 -47.66 0.01
C THR A 39 23.36 -47.34 -1.24
N ASP A 40 22.10 -46.97 -1.03
CA ASP A 40 21.17 -46.60 -2.10
C ASP A 40 21.35 -45.15 -2.56
N ASP A 41 21.71 -44.24 -1.65
CA ASP A 41 22.01 -42.83 -1.93
C ASP A 41 23.27 -42.43 -1.14
N LEU A 42 24.02 -41.46 -1.66
CA LEU A 42 25.21 -40.91 -1.01
C LEU A 42 24.98 -39.44 -0.67
N VAL A 43 24.65 -39.16 0.59
CA VAL A 43 24.29 -37.82 1.09
C VAL A 43 25.45 -37.21 1.86
N PHE A 44 25.91 -36.03 1.44
CA PHE A 44 26.96 -35.30 2.13
C PHE A 44 26.41 -34.03 2.77
N ASP A 45 26.79 -33.81 4.03
CA ASP A 45 26.68 -32.50 4.67
C ASP A 45 27.90 -31.66 4.31
N VAL A 46 27.66 -30.43 3.86
CA VAL A 46 28.68 -29.50 3.35
C VAL A 46 28.96 -28.43 4.40
N GLY A 47 30.19 -28.44 4.94
CA GLY A 47 30.74 -27.38 5.79
C GLY A 47 31.71 -26.47 5.03
N GLU A 48 32.28 -25.48 5.72
CA GLU A 48 33.22 -24.53 5.12
C GLU A 48 34.50 -25.20 4.56
N THR A 49 35.04 -26.17 5.27
CA THR A 49 36.32 -26.82 4.94
C THR A 49 36.22 -28.33 4.79
N GLU A 50 35.07 -28.92 5.14
CA GLU A 50 34.89 -30.37 5.19
C GLU A 50 33.54 -30.81 4.61
N MET A 51 33.48 -32.07 4.17
CA MET A 51 32.23 -32.75 3.84
C MET A 51 32.12 -34.00 4.70
N ARG A 52 30.93 -34.21 5.26
CA ARG A 52 30.62 -35.33 6.16
C ARG A 52 29.62 -36.27 5.49
N TRP A 53 29.83 -37.57 5.69
CA TRP A 53 28.83 -38.58 5.39
C TRP A 53 28.44 -39.21 6.72
N GLU A 54 27.17 -39.08 7.09
CA GLU A 54 26.71 -39.29 8.47
C GLU A 54 27.56 -38.45 9.44
N ASP A 55 28.06 -39.04 10.53
CA ASP A 55 28.91 -38.34 11.51
C ASP A 55 30.41 -38.34 11.15
N ASN A 56 30.79 -38.90 10.00
CA ASN A 56 32.18 -39.10 9.63
C ASN A 56 32.66 -38.08 8.60
N VAL A 57 33.81 -37.44 8.86
CA VAL A 57 34.47 -36.55 7.90
C VAL A 57 35.11 -37.39 6.79
N VAL A 58 34.57 -37.27 5.57
CA VAL A 58 35.03 -38.03 4.39
C VAL A 58 35.88 -37.18 3.43
N TYR A 59 35.90 -35.86 3.64
CA TYR A 59 36.72 -34.89 2.92
C TYR A 59 37.02 -33.71 3.84
N SER A 60 38.27 -33.26 3.85
CA SER A 60 38.70 -32.04 4.54
C SER A 60 39.83 -31.39 3.73
N GLN A 61 39.72 -30.08 3.53
CA GLN A 61 40.74 -29.26 2.88
C GLN A 61 40.67 -27.83 3.43
N ASP A 62 41.71 -27.41 4.13
CA ASP A 62 41.78 -26.10 4.79
C ASP A 62 42.02 -24.96 3.79
N GLN A 63 42.65 -25.26 2.65
CA GLN A 63 42.89 -24.27 1.60
C GLN A 63 41.61 -24.00 0.80
N ARG A 64 40.94 -22.88 1.10
CA ARG A 64 39.66 -22.46 0.48
C ARG A 64 39.68 -22.47 -1.05
N ASN A 65 40.79 -22.07 -1.67
CA ASN A 65 40.94 -22.02 -3.13
C ASN A 65 40.96 -23.43 -3.77
N GLU A 66 41.33 -24.48 -3.05
CA GLU A 66 41.36 -25.87 -3.51
C GLU A 66 40.21 -26.73 -2.97
N SER A 67 39.38 -26.17 -2.08
CA SER A 67 38.34 -26.90 -1.35
C SER A 67 37.03 -26.96 -2.13
N ILE A 68 36.58 -28.19 -2.40
CA ILE A 68 35.26 -28.46 -2.98
C ILE A 68 34.16 -28.05 -1.98
N ALA A 69 34.40 -28.33 -0.70
CA ALA A 69 33.48 -27.97 0.39
C ALA A 69 33.26 -26.46 0.43
N TRP A 70 34.35 -25.67 0.38
CA TRP A 70 34.24 -24.21 0.32
C TRP A 70 33.48 -23.74 -0.91
N THR A 71 33.78 -24.29 -2.10
CA THR A 71 33.13 -23.92 -3.37
C THR A 71 31.61 -24.05 -3.27
N LEU A 72 31.12 -25.15 -2.69
CA LEU A 72 29.70 -25.40 -2.44
C LEU A 72 29.15 -24.49 -1.32
N PHE A 73 29.89 -24.35 -0.23
CA PHE A 73 29.43 -23.63 0.96
C PHE A 73 29.30 -22.12 0.76
N LYS A 74 30.26 -21.49 0.07
CA LYS A 74 30.27 -20.03 -0.19
C LYS A 74 29.02 -19.55 -0.92
N ASP A 75 28.51 -20.40 -1.80
CA ASP A 75 27.33 -20.15 -2.63
C ASP A 75 26.14 -20.93 -2.05
N GLY A 76 26.04 -21.01 -0.72
CA GLY A 76 24.85 -21.40 0.03
C GLY A 76 24.47 -22.90 0.03
N VAL A 77 25.20 -23.79 -0.66
CA VAL A 77 24.90 -25.24 -0.65
C VAL A 77 25.25 -25.85 0.71
N ARG A 78 24.33 -26.64 1.29
CA ARG A 78 24.46 -27.23 2.64
C ARG A 78 24.40 -28.75 2.65
N SER A 79 23.71 -29.37 1.71
CA SER A 79 23.81 -30.81 1.47
C SER A 79 23.89 -31.11 -0.02
N LEU A 80 24.55 -32.21 -0.35
CA LEU A 80 24.73 -32.73 -1.70
C LEU A 80 24.47 -34.23 -1.71
N THR A 81 23.54 -34.69 -2.54
CA THR A 81 23.14 -36.08 -2.66
C THR A 81 23.43 -36.59 -4.06
N PHE A 82 24.12 -37.73 -4.14
CA PHE A 82 24.30 -38.49 -5.37
C PHE A 82 23.45 -39.77 -5.34
N ARG A 83 22.80 -40.07 -6.47
CA ARG A 83 22.01 -41.28 -6.66
C ARG A 83 22.64 -42.22 -7.71
N PRO A 84 22.31 -43.53 -7.70
CA PRO A 84 22.77 -44.49 -8.70
C PRO A 84 22.42 -44.01 -10.12
N GLY A 85 23.41 -44.06 -11.02
CA GLY A 85 23.27 -43.56 -12.40
C GLY A 85 23.99 -42.23 -12.65
N VAL A 86 24.37 -41.51 -11.59
CA VAL A 86 25.16 -40.27 -11.69
C VAL A 86 26.50 -40.50 -12.42
N GLU A 87 27.13 -41.65 -12.19
CA GLU A 87 28.47 -41.92 -12.68
C GLU A 87 28.56 -42.05 -14.21
N GLU A 88 27.47 -42.45 -14.85
CA GLU A 88 27.42 -42.64 -16.29
C GLU A 88 27.13 -41.33 -17.04
N THR A 89 26.16 -40.56 -16.53
CA THR A 89 25.51 -39.48 -17.30
C THR A 89 25.83 -38.07 -16.80
N GLU A 90 26.03 -37.89 -15.50
CA GLU A 90 25.99 -36.56 -14.87
C GLU A 90 27.27 -36.16 -14.17
N ILE A 91 28.07 -37.11 -13.70
CA ILE A 91 29.22 -36.80 -12.85
C ILE A 91 30.24 -35.90 -13.55
N VAL A 92 30.46 -36.08 -14.84
CA VAL A 92 31.38 -35.25 -15.63
C VAL A 92 30.86 -33.82 -15.74
N ARG A 93 29.55 -33.64 -15.98
CA ARG A 93 28.91 -32.31 -16.03
C ARG A 93 28.98 -31.62 -14.67
N PHE A 94 28.71 -32.35 -13.59
CA PHE A 94 28.81 -31.82 -12.23
C PHE A 94 30.23 -31.34 -11.89
N LEU A 95 31.27 -32.10 -12.25
CA LEU A 95 32.66 -31.68 -12.06
C LEU A 95 33.00 -30.44 -12.91
N GLY A 96 32.42 -30.33 -14.11
CA GLY A 96 32.52 -29.15 -14.96
C GLY A 96 31.91 -27.90 -14.32
N VAL A 97 30.72 -28.01 -13.73
CA VAL A 97 30.06 -26.91 -13.00
C VAL A 97 30.91 -26.45 -11.81
N LEU A 98 31.43 -27.37 -11.00
CA LEU A 98 32.30 -27.02 -9.88
C LEU A 98 33.58 -26.32 -10.34
N GLN A 99 34.12 -26.70 -11.50
CA GLN A 99 35.27 -26.03 -12.08
C GLN A 99 34.92 -24.61 -12.56
N GLN A 100 33.81 -24.46 -13.28
CA GLN A 100 33.35 -23.16 -13.76
C GLN A 100 33.12 -22.22 -12.57
N ALA A 101 32.45 -22.71 -11.52
CA ALA A 101 32.16 -21.95 -10.30
C ALA A 101 33.41 -21.52 -9.51
N ARG A 102 34.50 -22.28 -9.58
CA ARG A 102 35.79 -21.89 -8.98
C ARG A 102 36.50 -20.78 -9.74
N ASN A 103 36.22 -20.63 -11.02
CA ASN A 103 36.84 -19.63 -11.89
C ASN A 103 35.96 -18.38 -12.09
N LEU A 104 34.74 -18.37 -11.56
CA LEU A 104 33.89 -17.18 -11.56
C LEU A 104 34.56 -16.05 -10.79
N GLN A 105 34.60 -14.88 -11.40
CA GLN A 105 34.98 -13.64 -10.71
C GLN A 105 33.87 -13.24 -9.74
N ALA A 106 34.19 -12.43 -8.72
CA ALA A 106 33.26 -12.07 -7.66
C ALA A 106 32.04 -11.25 -8.16
N ASP A 107 32.14 -10.71 -9.37
CA ASP A 107 31.16 -9.91 -10.10
C ASP A 107 30.52 -10.66 -11.29
N ALA A 108 30.77 -11.96 -11.41
CA ALA A 108 30.17 -12.77 -12.47
C ALA A 108 28.63 -12.83 -12.33
N PRO A 109 27.88 -12.77 -13.45
CA PRO A 109 26.41 -12.77 -13.42
C PRO A 109 25.82 -14.12 -12.99
N ASP A 110 26.55 -15.22 -13.22
CA ASP A 110 26.16 -16.57 -12.81
C ASP A 110 26.86 -16.91 -11.49
N ASP A 111 26.13 -17.37 -10.47
CA ASP A 111 26.69 -18.01 -9.27
C ASP A 111 26.66 -19.55 -9.41
N LEU A 112 27.29 -20.29 -8.47
CA LEU A 112 27.26 -21.76 -8.53
C LEU A 112 25.83 -22.32 -8.54
N LEU A 113 24.89 -21.68 -7.84
CA LEU A 113 23.50 -22.10 -7.81
C LEU A 113 22.87 -22.04 -9.20
N THR A 114 23.08 -20.93 -9.91
CA THR A 114 22.62 -20.72 -11.29
C THR A 114 23.25 -21.73 -12.24
N LEU A 115 24.56 -22.02 -12.09
CA LEU A 115 25.24 -23.04 -12.91
C LEU A 115 24.73 -24.46 -12.64
N LEU A 116 24.41 -24.79 -11.38
CA LEU A 116 23.82 -26.09 -11.02
C LEU A 116 22.39 -26.22 -11.59
N TRP A 117 21.58 -25.15 -11.53
CA TRP A 117 20.24 -25.12 -12.13
C TRP A 117 20.27 -25.30 -13.65
N ALA A 118 21.20 -24.65 -14.35
CA ALA A 118 21.29 -24.72 -15.81
C ALA A 118 21.56 -26.14 -16.35
N GLN A 119 22.09 -27.05 -15.53
CA GLN A 119 22.41 -28.42 -15.97
C GLN A 119 21.28 -29.45 -15.79
N ASP A 120 20.19 -29.10 -15.07
CA ASP A 120 19.01 -29.96 -14.84
C ASP A 120 19.37 -31.42 -14.46
N PHE A 121 20.11 -31.59 -13.36
CA PHE A 121 20.56 -32.90 -12.88
C PHE A 121 19.40 -33.76 -12.35
N GLN A 122 19.35 -35.03 -12.75
CA GLN A 122 18.37 -36.02 -12.29
C GLN A 122 18.88 -36.87 -11.13
N PHE A 123 20.20 -37.13 -11.08
CA PHE A 123 20.86 -37.99 -10.10
C PHE A 123 21.73 -37.21 -9.11
N VAL A 124 21.79 -35.88 -9.22
CA VAL A 124 22.41 -34.96 -8.25
C VAL A 124 21.33 -34.07 -7.63
N ALA A 125 21.17 -34.13 -6.32
CA ALA A 125 20.27 -33.25 -5.57
C ALA A 125 21.05 -32.45 -4.53
N TYR A 126 20.56 -31.28 -4.14
CA TYR A 126 21.22 -30.43 -3.15
C TYR A 126 20.23 -29.56 -2.39
N THR A 127 20.64 -29.07 -1.21
CA THR A 127 19.90 -28.06 -0.45
C THR A 127 20.68 -26.77 -0.34
N PHE A 128 19.97 -25.64 -0.41
CA PHE A 128 20.54 -24.30 -0.38
C PHE A 128 19.96 -23.49 0.78
N ARG A 129 20.76 -22.61 1.38
CA ARG A 129 20.30 -21.57 2.31
C ARG A 129 20.71 -20.19 1.81
N GLU A 130 19.72 -19.29 1.74
CA GLU A 130 19.89 -17.91 1.33
C GLU A 130 20.74 -17.16 2.37
N LEU A 131 21.89 -16.65 1.94
CA LEU A 131 22.76 -15.80 2.74
C LEU A 131 22.25 -14.36 2.64
N ALA A 132 21.49 -13.91 3.63
CA ALA A 132 21.11 -12.51 3.76
C ALA A 132 22.39 -11.66 3.92
N SER A 133 22.74 -10.88 2.89
CA SER A 133 23.88 -9.96 2.94
C SER A 133 23.46 -8.64 3.56
N GLU A 134 24.02 -8.33 4.73
CA GLU A 134 23.79 -7.12 5.51
C GLU A 134 24.44 -5.83 4.94
N ASN A 135 25.01 -5.82 3.73
CA ASN A 135 25.70 -4.62 3.22
C ASN A 135 25.61 -4.45 1.69
N ALA A 136 24.42 -4.15 1.14
CA ALA A 136 24.30 -3.74 -0.27
C ALA A 136 24.55 -2.23 -0.44
N VAL A 137 25.71 -1.88 -1.00
CA VAL A 137 26.04 -0.53 -1.47
C VAL A 137 25.38 -0.31 -2.85
N PRO A 138 24.84 0.87 -3.18
CA PRO A 138 24.22 1.12 -4.48
C PRO A 138 25.21 0.93 -5.63
N ILE A 139 24.79 0.20 -6.66
CA ILE A 139 25.55 -0.02 -7.89
C ILE A 139 25.66 1.31 -8.65
N GLU A 140 26.86 1.87 -8.75
CA GLU A 140 27.18 2.88 -9.76
C GLU A 140 27.19 2.22 -11.14
N LYS A 141 26.62 2.91 -12.15
CA LYS A 141 26.56 2.46 -13.55
C LYS A 141 27.97 2.11 -14.06
N GLY A 142 28.24 0.81 -14.25
CA GLY A 142 29.43 0.33 -14.92
C GLY A 142 29.44 0.69 -16.41
N GLU A 143 30.63 1.05 -16.89
CA GLU A 143 30.90 1.47 -18.27
C GLU A 143 30.61 0.36 -19.30
N THR A 144 30.14 0.77 -20.48
CA THR A 144 29.90 -0.07 -21.65
C THR A 144 31.12 -0.89 -22.05
N ILE A 145 30.96 -2.22 -22.08
CA ILE A 145 31.93 -3.15 -22.71
C ILE A 145 31.91 -2.89 -24.23
N PRO A 146 33.06 -2.67 -24.90
CA PRO A 146 33.08 -2.46 -26.34
C PRO A 146 32.68 -3.74 -27.08
N SER A 147 31.66 -3.67 -27.93
CA SER A 147 31.38 -4.73 -28.89
C SER A 147 32.47 -4.73 -29.97
N THR A 148 33.28 -5.77 -30.05
CA THR A 148 34.14 -6.00 -31.22
C THR A 148 33.26 -6.24 -32.44
N GLN A 149 33.53 -5.55 -33.55
CA GLN A 149 32.72 -5.64 -34.76
C GLN A 149 32.92 -7.03 -35.42
N PRO A 150 31.87 -7.67 -35.95
CA PRO A 150 31.94 -8.99 -36.60
C PRO A 150 32.96 -9.08 -37.76
N THR A 151 33.37 -7.95 -38.32
CA THR A 151 34.40 -7.84 -39.36
C THR A 151 35.79 -8.27 -38.89
N ASP A 152 36.14 -8.03 -37.63
CA ASP A 152 37.48 -8.32 -37.11
C ASP A 152 37.67 -9.82 -36.86
N ILE A 153 36.58 -10.52 -36.54
CA ILE A 153 36.55 -11.98 -36.39
C ILE A 153 36.64 -12.66 -37.77
N ARG A 154 35.99 -12.11 -38.80
CA ARG A 154 36.05 -12.62 -40.18
C ARG A 154 37.46 -12.56 -40.76
N HIS A 155 38.21 -11.49 -40.47
CA HIS A 155 39.58 -11.33 -40.96
C HIS A 155 40.54 -12.36 -40.34
N HIS A 156 40.39 -12.63 -39.03
CA HIS A 156 41.19 -13.63 -38.33
C HIS A 156 40.98 -15.07 -38.83
N VAL A 157 39.74 -15.42 -39.20
CA VAL A 157 39.41 -16.76 -39.72
C VAL A 157 39.92 -16.96 -41.16
N GLN A 158 40.04 -15.89 -41.94
CA GLN A 158 40.49 -15.96 -43.33
C GLN A 158 42.02 -16.04 -43.46
N GLU A 159 42.77 -15.49 -42.50
CA GLU A 159 44.24 -15.54 -42.48
C GLU A 159 44.81 -16.91 -42.06
N GLU A 160 44.06 -17.72 -41.31
CA GLU A 160 44.50 -19.04 -40.82
C GLU A 160 44.14 -20.23 -41.74
N ALA A 161 43.46 -20.00 -42.87
CA ALA A 161 43.00 -21.08 -43.76
C ALA A 161 44.05 -21.47 -44.83
N PRO A 162 44.33 -22.78 -45.03
CA PRO A 162 45.26 -23.23 -46.07
C PRO A 162 44.71 -23.05 -47.50
N PRO A 163 45.56 -22.97 -48.54
CA PRO A 163 45.12 -22.63 -49.90
C PRO A 163 44.27 -23.75 -50.54
N LYS A 164 43.14 -23.35 -51.17
CA LYS A 164 42.21 -24.23 -51.89
C LYS A 164 42.89 -24.86 -53.12
N ARG A 165 42.66 -26.16 -53.34
CA ARG A 165 43.03 -26.87 -54.58
C ARG A 165 41.90 -26.75 -55.60
N GLU A 166 42.21 -26.28 -56.81
CA GLU A 166 41.23 -26.10 -57.88
C GLU A 166 40.74 -27.44 -58.46
N GLY A 167 39.41 -27.59 -58.61
CA GLY A 167 38.79 -28.62 -59.45
C GLY A 167 37.85 -29.63 -58.76
N LEU A 168 37.66 -29.57 -57.44
CA LEU A 168 36.59 -30.32 -56.75
C LEU A 168 35.58 -29.35 -56.14
N VAL A 169 34.29 -29.54 -56.45
CA VAL A 169 33.20 -28.94 -55.69
C VAL A 169 33.27 -29.54 -54.28
N SER A 170 33.61 -28.72 -53.28
CA SER A 170 33.66 -29.13 -51.88
C SER A 170 32.25 -29.09 -51.30
N ILE A 171 31.97 -29.95 -50.31
CA ILE A 171 30.76 -29.86 -49.48
C ILE A 171 30.70 -28.50 -48.75
N ASP A 172 31.81 -27.77 -48.66
CA ASP A 172 31.88 -26.39 -48.16
C ASP A 172 31.22 -25.34 -49.08
N ASP A 173 30.88 -25.69 -50.33
CA ASP A 173 30.09 -24.81 -51.23
C ASP A 173 28.58 -24.92 -50.95
N PHE A 174 28.16 -25.85 -50.08
CA PHE A 174 26.85 -25.84 -49.47
C PHE A 174 26.97 -25.22 -48.08
N ASP A 175 26.30 -24.08 -47.88
CA ASP A 175 26.12 -23.40 -46.59
C ASP A 175 25.66 -24.42 -45.53
N THR A 176 26.63 -24.98 -44.80
CA THR A 176 26.41 -25.90 -43.68
C THR A 176 26.37 -25.14 -42.35
N THR A 177 26.32 -23.82 -42.40
CA THR A 177 25.96 -22.93 -41.29
C THR A 177 24.44 -22.79 -41.16
N LEU A 178 23.74 -23.91 -40.99
CA LEU A 178 22.28 -23.99 -40.80
C LEU A 178 21.83 -23.81 -39.33
N TYR A 179 22.70 -23.35 -38.44
CA TYR A 179 22.42 -23.17 -37.00
C TYR A 179 22.84 -21.79 -36.48
N PHE A 180 22.67 -20.75 -37.28
CA PHE A 180 22.71 -19.39 -36.77
C PHE A 180 21.34 -18.78 -36.94
N LEU A 181 20.71 -18.45 -35.81
CA LEU A 181 19.52 -17.63 -35.78
C LEU A 181 19.88 -16.28 -36.39
N GLU A 182 19.10 -15.82 -37.36
CA GLU A 182 19.21 -14.45 -37.85
C GLU A 182 18.92 -13.48 -36.69
N ASP A 183 19.44 -12.25 -36.74
CA ASP A 183 19.20 -11.25 -35.68
C ASP A 183 17.69 -11.06 -35.39
N SER A 184 16.84 -11.18 -36.42
CA SER A 184 15.38 -11.17 -36.29
C SER A 184 14.82 -12.38 -35.56
N GLU A 185 15.41 -13.56 -35.73
CA GLU A 185 15.00 -14.79 -35.03
C GLU A 185 15.49 -14.78 -33.58
N VAL A 186 16.68 -14.26 -33.32
CA VAL A 186 17.18 -14.02 -31.95
C VAL A 186 16.27 -13.03 -31.22
N ASP A 187 15.92 -11.92 -31.87
CA ASP A 187 15.00 -10.93 -31.28
C ASP A 187 13.58 -11.48 -31.09
N TYR A 188 13.11 -12.32 -32.02
CA TYR A 188 11.84 -13.03 -31.88
C TYR A 188 11.86 -13.95 -30.66
N LEU A 189 12.89 -14.79 -30.51
CA LEU A 189 13.01 -15.73 -29.40
C LEU A 189 13.18 -15.01 -28.06
N LYS A 190 13.95 -13.91 -28.00
CA LYS A 190 14.05 -13.06 -26.81
C LYS A 190 12.68 -12.52 -26.41
N LYS A 191 11.90 -12.01 -27.37
CA LYS A 191 10.53 -11.53 -27.11
C LYS A 191 9.60 -12.66 -26.64
N ASP A 192 9.73 -13.87 -27.19
CA ASP A 192 8.92 -15.02 -26.78
C ASP A 192 9.29 -15.51 -25.37
N VAL A 193 10.58 -15.52 -25.03
CA VAL A 193 11.09 -15.80 -23.68
C VAL A 193 10.59 -14.73 -22.71
N ASP A 194 10.80 -13.45 -23.01
CA ASP A 194 10.32 -12.34 -22.18
C ASP A 194 8.81 -12.42 -21.98
N ARG A 195 8.05 -12.76 -23.03
CA ARG A 195 6.60 -12.99 -22.95
C ARG A 195 6.28 -14.12 -21.97
N GLU A 196 6.91 -15.28 -22.10
CA GLU A 196 6.67 -16.45 -21.25
C GLU A 196 7.03 -16.18 -19.77
N TYR A 197 8.20 -15.62 -19.51
CA TYR A 197 8.64 -15.27 -18.15
C TYR A 197 7.82 -14.13 -17.52
N SER A 198 7.20 -13.27 -18.34
CA SER A 198 6.28 -12.24 -17.87
C SER A 198 4.85 -12.74 -17.61
N GLN A 199 4.53 -14.00 -17.95
CA GLN A 199 3.19 -14.53 -17.72
C GLN A 199 2.90 -14.71 -16.23
N ASP A 200 1.74 -14.21 -15.81
CA ASP A 200 1.23 -14.43 -14.45
C ASP A 200 0.60 -15.83 -14.32
N LEU A 201 1.46 -16.83 -14.14
CA LEU A 201 1.05 -18.22 -13.93
C LEU A 201 0.12 -18.38 -12.72
N ARG A 202 0.28 -17.56 -11.67
CA ARG A 202 -0.55 -17.64 -10.46
C ARG A 202 -1.99 -17.30 -10.78
N ARG A 203 -2.23 -16.24 -11.54
CA ARG A 203 -3.58 -15.87 -11.97
C ARG A 203 -4.22 -16.95 -12.84
N ASN A 204 -3.45 -17.60 -13.72
CA ASN A 204 -3.95 -18.71 -14.53
C ASN A 204 -4.37 -19.91 -13.67
N VAL A 205 -3.55 -20.29 -12.68
CA VAL A 205 -3.87 -21.36 -11.72
C VAL A 205 -5.12 -21.03 -10.90
N LEU A 206 -5.23 -19.80 -10.39
CA LEU A 206 -6.42 -19.36 -9.66
C LEU A 206 -7.67 -19.37 -10.55
N SER A 207 -7.54 -18.98 -11.82
CA SER A 207 -8.66 -19.03 -12.78
C SER A 207 -9.14 -20.45 -13.00
N MET A 208 -8.22 -21.39 -13.24
CA MET A 208 -8.55 -22.81 -13.36
C MET A 208 -9.21 -23.37 -12.09
N LEU A 209 -8.73 -22.97 -10.91
CA LEU A 209 -9.32 -23.38 -9.63
C LEU A 209 -10.77 -22.90 -9.50
N PHE A 210 -11.07 -21.66 -9.91
CA PHE A 210 -12.42 -21.12 -9.87
C PHE A 210 -13.34 -21.71 -10.94
N ASP A 211 -12.82 -22.02 -12.14
CA ASP A 211 -13.55 -22.77 -13.17
C ASP A 211 -13.98 -24.15 -12.63
N LEU A 212 -13.06 -24.85 -11.95
CA LEU A 212 -13.37 -26.13 -11.30
C LEU A 212 -14.44 -25.96 -10.21
N LEU A 213 -14.33 -24.92 -9.39
CA LEU A 213 -15.30 -24.66 -8.31
C LEU A 213 -16.70 -24.35 -8.89
N GLU A 214 -16.77 -23.59 -9.99
CA GLU A 214 -18.03 -23.26 -10.69
C GLU A 214 -18.70 -24.50 -11.29
N LEU A 215 -17.93 -25.37 -11.94
CA LEU A 215 -18.44 -26.55 -12.65
C LEU A 215 -18.70 -27.76 -11.75
N GLN A 216 -18.03 -27.86 -10.59
CA GLN A 216 -18.04 -29.06 -9.77
C GLN A 216 -19.38 -29.28 -9.07
N THR A 217 -20.12 -30.34 -9.37
CA THR A 217 -21.42 -30.65 -8.72
C THR A 217 -21.29 -31.54 -7.47
N TYR A 218 -20.16 -32.25 -7.30
CA TYR A 218 -19.94 -33.08 -6.12
C TYR A 218 -19.59 -32.23 -4.88
N GLY A 219 -20.46 -32.28 -3.86
CA GLY A 219 -20.33 -31.45 -2.67
C GLY A 219 -19.00 -31.61 -1.93
N THR A 220 -18.50 -32.83 -1.76
CA THR A 220 -17.23 -33.09 -1.06
C THR A 220 -16.03 -32.47 -1.77
N VAL A 221 -15.96 -32.60 -3.10
CA VAL A 221 -14.88 -32.01 -3.90
C VAL A 221 -14.97 -30.49 -3.89
N ARG A 222 -16.17 -29.93 -3.98
CA ARG A 222 -16.36 -28.48 -3.88
C ARG A 222 -15.94 -27.96 -2.50
N ALA A 223 -16.22 -28.68 -1.42
CA ALA A 223 -15.77 -28.32 -0.07
C ALA A 223 -14.24 -28.26 0.03
N GLU A 224 -13.55 -29.22 -0.59
CA GLU A 224 -12.08 -29.25 -0.65
C GLU A 224 -11.53 -28.04 -1.42
N LEU A 225 -12.08 -27.74 -2.60
CA LEU A 225 -11.69 -26.57 -3.39
C LEU A 225 -11.90 -25.26 -2.61
N ILE A 226 -13.04 -25.13 -1.90
CA ILE A 226 -13.30 -23.99 -1.03
C ILE A 226 -12.24 -23.90 0.07
N SER A 227 -11.93 -25.00 0.76
CA SER A 227 -10.91 -25.04 1.80
C SER A 227 -9.52 -24.62 1.28
N ILE A 228 -9.14 -25.05 0.07
CA ILE A 228 -7.89 -24.61 -0.57
C ILE A 228 -7.88 -23.09 -0.73
N VAL A 229 -8.95 -22.51 -1.30
CA VAL A 229 -9.06 -21.05 -1.47
C VAL A 229 -9.00 -20.32 -0.13
N GLU A 230 -9.71 -20.80 0.88
CA GLU A 230 -9.72 -20.19 2.22
C GLU A 230 -8.34 -20.17 2.87
N ASN A 231 -7.59 -21.27 2.75
CA ASN A 231 -6.26 -21.41 3.36
C ASN A 231 -5.18 -20.65 2.59
N PHE A 232 -5.42 -20.33 1.31
CA PHE A 232 -4.46 -19.64 0.48
C PHE A 232 -4.44 -18.12 0.70
N ILE A 233 -5.58 -17.53 1.10
CA ILE A 233 -5.67 -16.08 1.35
C ILE A 233 -4.62 -15.59 2.38
N PRO A 234 -4.47 -16.19 3.58
CA PRO A 234 -3.47 -15.76 4.55
C PRO A 234 -2.03 -15.87 4.03
N TYR A 235 -1.73 -16.91 3.24
CA TYR A 235 -0.41 -17.09 2.63
C TYR A 235 -0.10 -15.97 1.63
N LEU A 236 -1.05 -15.64 0.75
CA LEU A 236 -0.91 -14.56 -0.22
C LEU A 236 -0.77 -13.19 0.46
N LEU A 237 -1.53 -12.95 1.53
CA LEU A 237 -1.38 -11.72 2.33
C LEU A 237 0.01 -11.63 2.97
N GLY A 238 0.54 -12.73 3.52
CA GLY A 238 1.89 -12.79 4.08
C GLY A 238 2.99 -12.60 3.03
N ALA A 239 2.75 -13.05 1.79
CA ALA A 239 3.64 -12.85 0.65
C ALA A 239 3.52 -11.45 0.00
N GLY A 240 2.57 -10.62 0.44
CA GLY A 240 2.31 -9.30 -0.16
C GLY A 240 1.62 -9.35 -1.53
N ASP A 241 1.02 -10.48 -1.91
CA ASP A 241 0.33 -10.66 -3.19
C ASP A 241 -1.14 -10.20 -3.12
N PHE A 242 -1.32 -8.89 -3.03
CA PHE A 242 -2.65 -8.29 -2.82
C PHE A 242 -3.56 -8.42 -4.05
N ARG A 243 -3.02 -8.47 -5.27
CA ARG A 243 -3.83 -8.69 -6.49
C ARG A 243 -4.49 -10.06 -6.49
N SER A 244 -3.74 -11.09 -6.12
CA SER A 244 -4.28 -12.46 -6.07
C SER A 244 -5.37 -12.57 -5.01
N VAL A 245 -5.21 -11.92 -3.86
CA VAL A 245 -6.25 -11.86 -2.82
C VAL A 245 -7.49 -11.12 -3.35
N ALA A 246 -7.31 -9.96 -3.98
CA ALA A 246 -8.42 -9.20 -4.55
C ALA A 246 -9.18 -10.01 -5.63
N TYR A 247 -8.43 -10.72 -6.49
CA TYR A 247 -8.97 -11.62 -7.48
C TYR A 247 -9.81 -12.74 -6.86
N ILE A 248 -9.27 -13.41 -5.83
CA ILE A 248 -9.97 -14.47 -5.10
C ILE A 248 -11.31 -14.00 -4.53
N LEU A 249 -11.33 -12.83 -3.89
CA LEU A 249 -12.55 -12.28 -3.28
C LEU A 249 -13.60 -11.88 -4.32
N ARG A 250 -13.16 -11.39 -5.48
CA ARG A 250 -14.04 -11.03 -6.59
C ARG A 250 -14.65 -12.26 -7.26
N GLU A 251 -13.83 -13.26 -7.57
CA GLU A 251 -14.32 -14.50 -8.21
C GLU A 251 -15.22 -15.31 -7.27
N THR A 252 -14.94 -15.29 -5.96
CA THR A 252 -15.84 -15.86 -4.94
C THR A 252 -17.25 -15.26 -5.01
N ARG A 253 -17.37 -13.94 -5.20
CA ARG A 253 -18.66 -13.26 -5.39
C ARG A 253 -19.32 -13.62 -6.73
N ALA A 254 -18.54 -13.76 -7.79
CA ALA A 254 -19.04 -14.16 -9.10
C ALA A 254 -19.62 -15.58 -9.08
N ILE A 255 -18.94 -16.52 -8.42
CA ILE A 255 -19.36 -17.91 -8.26
C ILE A 255 -20.70 -18.02 -7.56
N LEU A 256 -20.94 -17.23 -6.51
CA LEU A 256 -22.22 -17.23 -5.79
C LEU A 256 -23.42 -16.91 -6.69
N GLN A 257 -23.20 -16.25 -7.83
CA GLN A 257 -24.20 -15.91 -8.84
C GLN A 257 -24.27 -16.92 -10.00
N ARG A 258 -23.15 -17.54 -10.36
CA ARG A 258 -23.03 -18.38 -11.57
C ARG A 258 -23.11 -19.88 -11.31
N ALA A 259 -22.51 -20.34 -10.22
CA ALA A 259 -22.38 -21.76 -9.94
C ALA A 259 -23.73 -22.38 -9.59
N ARG A 260 -23.98 -23.56 -10.18
CA ARG A 260 -25.22 -24.32 -9.96
C ARG A 260 -25.07 -25.20 -8.71
N GLU A 261 -26.20 -25.51 -8.08
CA GLU A 261 -26.26 -26.53 -7.00
C GLU A 261 -25.34 -26.21 -5.81
N ILE A 262 -25.16 -24.93 -5.45
CA ILE A 262 -24.44 -24.55 -4.23
C ILE A 262 -25.29 -24.87 -3.00
N ILE A 263 -24.84 -25.87 -2.22
CA ILE A 263 -25.46 -26.22 -0.95
C ILE A 263 -25.32 -25.08 0.08
N PRO A 264 -26.23 -24.99 1.07
CA PRO A 264 -26.23 -23.91 2.05
C PRO A 264 -24.91 -23.74 2.81
N GLU A 265 -24.21 -24.82 3.18
CA GLU A 265 -22.92 -24.70 3.89
C GLU A 265 -21.86 -23.99 3.03
N HIS A 266 -21.69 -24.41 1.78
CA HIS A 266 -20.72 -23.79 0.86
C HIS A 266 -21.05 -22.33 0.57
N ARG A 267 -22.34 -22.04 0.37
CA ARG A 267 -22.82 -20.66 0.17
C ARG A 267 -22.40 -19.79 1.35
N LYS A 268 -22.67 -20.24 2.57
CA LYS A 268 -22.32 -19.53 3.80
C LYS A 268 -20.81 -19.27 3.91
N THR A 269 -19.98 -20.27 3.58
CA THR A 269 -18.51 -20.12 3.61
C THR A 269 -18.03 -19.08 2.60
N LEU A 270 -18.47 -19.19 1.33
CA LEU A 270 -18.09 -18.27 0.26
C LEU A 270 -18.59 -16.83 0.53
N GLU A 271 -19.80 -16.66 1.05
CA GLU A 271 -20.35 -15.36 1.45
C GLU A 271 -19.55 -14.74 2.62
N GLY A 272 -19.00 -15.58 3.50
CA GLY A 272 -18.19 -15.14 4.64
C GLY A 272 -16.79 -14.67 4.29
N LEU A 273 -16.22 -15.11 3.15
CA LEU A 273 -14.82 -14.87 2.81
C LEU A 273 -14.44 -13.37 2.73
N PRO A 274 -15.14 -12.51 1.97
CA PRO A 274 -14.85 -11.08 1.93
C PRO A 274 -14.98 -10.40 3.30
N GLY A 275 -15.94 -10.87 4.12
CA GLY A 275 -16.17 -10.38 5.47
C GLY A 275 -14.99 -10.65 6.40
N ARG A 276 -14.25 -11.77 6.23
CA ARG A 276 -13.10 -12.13 7.07
C ARG A 276 -11.99 -11.09 7.00
N LEU A 277 -11.67 -10.58 5.81
CA LEU A 277 -10.67 -9.52 5.64
C LEU A 277 -11.11 -8.21 6.30
N SER A 278 -12.42 -7.98 6.36
CA SER A 278 -13.03 -6.76 6.92
C SER A 278 -13.24 -6.83 8.43
N GLN A 279 -12.98 -7.99 9.06
CA GLN A 279 -13.05 -8.13 10.51
C GLN A 279 -11.97 -7.28 11.17
N ARG A 280 -12.32 -6.74 12.35
CA ARG A 280 -11.47 -5.80 13.09
C ARG A 280 -10.02 -6.28 13.25
N ASP A 281 -9.83 -7.52 13.66
CA ASP A 281 -8.50 -8.04 13.98
C ASP A 281 -7.66 -8.27 12.71
N ALA A 282 -8.23 -8.95 11.71
CA ALA A 282 -7.57 -9.21 10.43
C ALA A 282 -7.21 -7.90 9.70
N LEU A 283 -8.15 -6.96 9.63
CA LEU A 283 -7.91 -5.67 9.00
C LEU A 283 -6.91 -4.83 9.78
N SER A 284 -6.94 -4.87 11.12
CA SER A 284 -5.95 -4.13 11.92
C SER A 284 -4.54 -4.67 11.71
N GLN A 285 -4.37 -5.98 11.64
CA GLN A 285 -3.07 -6.60 11.34
C GLN A 285 -2.58 -6.24 9.93
N LEU A 286 -3.47 -6.26 8.93
CA LEU A 286 -3.14 -5.84 7.57
C LEU A 286 -2.73 -4.36 7.51
N LEU A 287 -3.48 -3.47 8.15
CA LEU A 287 -3.15 -2.04 8.15
C LEU A 287 -1.83 -1.77 8.86
N GLN A 288 -1.56 -2.48 9.96
CA GLN A 288 -0.29 -2.40 10.66
C GLN A 288 0.87 -2.86 9.76
N SER A 289 0.75 -4.03 9.14
CA SER A 289 1.83 -4.57 8.30
C SER A 289 2.09 -3.69 7.07
N LEU A 290 1.06 -3.08 6.49
CA LEU A 290 1.21 -2.13 5.38
C LEU A 290 1.89 -0.82 5.80
N ASP A 291 1.61 -0.32 7.00
CA ASP A 291 2.24 0.90 7.54
C ASP A 291 3.72 0.68 7.86
N GLU A 292 4.06 -0.50 8.39
CA GLU A 292 5.42 -0.89 8.80
C GLU A 292 6.25 -1.54 7.68
N ALA A 293 5.69 -1.75 6.49
CA ALA A 293 6.36 -2.45 5.39
C ALA A 293 7.61 -1.72 4.89
N ALA A 294 8.74 -2.43 4.77
CA ALA A 294 9.96 -1.87 4.19
C ALA A 294 9.83 -1.56 2.68
N MET A 295 9.05 -2.37 1.97
CA MET A 295 8.68 -2.14 0.58
C MET A 295 7.17 -2.06 0.48
N HIS A 296 6.64 -0.89 0.12
CA HIS A 296 5.20 -0.69 0.02
C HIS A 296 4.67 -1.20 -1.33
N PRO A 297 3.53 -1.91 -1.33
CA PRO A 297 2.87 -2.33 -2.56
C PRO A 297 2.45 -1.12 -3.42
N THR A 298 2.12 -1.36 -4.67
CA THR A 298 1.64 -0.29 -5.57
C THR A 298 0.26 0.24 -5.14
N GLU A 299 -0.12 1.45 -5.57
CA GLU A 299 -1.44 2.01 -5.22
C GLU A 299 -2.54 1.19 -5.86
N GLU A 300 -2.30 0.73 -7.09
CA GLU A 300 -3.22 -0.12 -7.82
C GLU A 300 -3.52 -1.42 -7.08
N GLU A 301 -2.48 -2.07 -6.53
CA GLU A 301 -2.62 -3.33 -5.78
C GLU A 301 -3.44 -3.17 -4.51
N LEU A 302 -3.16 -2.13 -3.73
CA LEU A 302 -3.88 -1.85 -2.49
C LEU A 302 -5.30 -1.35 -2.77
N ALA A 303 -5.48 -0.55 -3.82
CA ALA A 303 -6.80 -0.11 -4.25
C ALA A 303 -7.67 -1.30 -4.69
N GLU A 304 -7.12 -2.25 -5.44
CA GLU A 304 -7.82 -3.49 -5.81
C GLU A 304 -8.25 -4.29 -4.57
N LEU A 305 -7.35 -4.48 -3.59
CA LEU A 305 -7.69 -5.18 -2.36
C LEU A 305 -8.77 -4.45 -1.55
N PHE A 306 -8.62 -3.13 -1.37
CA PHE A 306 -9.55 -2.33 -0.58
C PHE A 306 -10.92 -2.15 -1.25
N GLN A 307 -11.04 -2.41 -2.55
CA GLN A 307 -12.35 -2.52 -3.22
C GLN A 307 -13.16 -3.72 -2.74
N GLU A 308 -12.49 -4.76 -2.25
CA GLU A 308 -13.10 -6.00 -1.79
C GLU A 308 -13.57 -5.96 -0.33
N LEU A 309 -13.22 -4.90 0.40
CA LEU A 309 -13.68 -4.70 1.78
C LEU A 309 -15.21 -4.54 1.84
N SER A 310 -15.79 -5.05 2.92
CA SER A 310 -17.20 -4.96 3.26
C SER A 310 -17.48 -3.76 4.19
N PRO A 311 -18.75 -3.33 4.34
CA PRO A 311 -19.10 -2.15 5.13
C PRO A 311 -18.67 -2.22 6.60
N GLU A 312 -18.56 -3.42 7.17
CA GLU A 312 -18.11 -3.67 8.53
C GLU A 312 -16.65 -3.23 8.77
N ALA A 313 -15.86 -3.03 7.72
CA ALA A 313 -14.50 -2.49 7.81
C ALA A 313 -14.47 -1.01 8.24
N LEU A 314 -15.56 -0.26 8.02
CA LEU A 314 -15.59 1.20 8.20
C LEU A 314 -15.08 1.68 9.57
N PRO A 315 -15.55 1.13 10.72
CA PRO A 315 -15.08 1.57 12.02
C PRO A 315 -13.58 1.33 12.22
N THR A 316 -13.07 0.20 11.73
CA THR A 316 -11.64 -0.13 11.83
C THR A 316 -10.80 0.79 10.96
N LEU A 317 -11.20 1.04 9.71
CA LEU A 317 -10.50 2.00 8.84
C LEU A 317 -10.43 3.38 9.49
N MET A 318 -11.54 3.88 10.06
CA MET A 318 -11.57 5.18 10.76
C MET A 318 -10.67 5.21 11.98
N GLY A 319 -10.67 4.14 12.79
CA GLY A 319 -9.81 4.04 13.98
C GLY A 319 -8.31 3.93 13.66
N TRP A 320 -7.95 3.64 12.41
CA TRP A 320 -6.57 3.53 11.95
C TRP A 320 -6.03 4.79 11.26
N ILE A 321 -6.88 5.66 10.68
CA ILE A 321 -6.41 6.87 9.97
C ILE A 321 -5.41 7.70 10.78
N ALA A 322 -5.65 7.88 12.09
CA ALA A 322 -4.79 8.67 12.96
C ALA A 322 -3.52 7.92 13.44
N LYS A 323 -3.46 6.60 13.23
CA LYS A 323 -2.35 5.73 13.66
C LYS A 323 -1.35 5.44 12.54
N LEU A 324 -1.75 5.64 11.29
CA LEU A 324 -0.92 5.40 10.11
C LEU A 324 0.13 6.51 9.97
N HIS A 325 1.38 6.12 9.74
CA HIS A 325 2.51 7.01 9.51
C HIS A 325 2.82 7.16 8.02
N ASN A 326 2.49 6.14 7.23
CA ASN A 326 2.66 6.17 5.79
C ASN A 326 1.48 6.91 5.12
N GLU A 327 1.77 8.10 4.56
CA GLU A 327 0.74 8.93 3.92
C GLU A 327 0.07 8.25 2.71
N ARG A 328 0.78 7.40 1.96
CA ARG A 328 0.20 6.65 0.84
C ARG A 328 -0.84 5.63 1.31
N VAL A 329 -0.52 4.86 2.33
CA VAL A 329 -1.45 3.88 2.94
C VAL A 329 -2.67 4.62 3.52
N LYS A 330 -2.43 5.74 4.19
CA LYS A 330 -3.47 6.58 4.77
C LYS A 330 -4.42 7.16 3.71
N ASP A 331 -3.92 7.65 2.57
CA ASP A 331 -4.75 8.15 1.47
C ASP A 331 -5.63 7.03 0.87
N LEU A 332 -5.07 5.82 0.71
CA LEU A 332 -5.82 4.66 0.22
C LEU A 332 -6.90 4.20 1.21
N VAL A 333 -6.59 4.20 2.52
CA VAL A 333 -7.56 3.91 3.59
C VAL A 333 -8.69 4.94 3.58
N GLN A 334 -8.37 6.23 3.42
CA GLN A 334 -9.37 7.29 3.31
C GLN A 334 -10.25 7.13 2.06
N ALA A 335 -9.67 6.74 0.92
CA ALA A 335 -10.40 6.48 -0.32
C ALA A 335 -11.34 5.27 -0.18
N ALA A 336 -10.84 4.17 0.40
CA ALA A 336 -11.61 2.96 0.67
C ALA A 336 -12.80 3.25 1.60
N ALA A 337 -12.55 3.96 2.70
CA ALA A 337 -13.60 4.36 3.63
C ALA A 337 -14.63 5.29 2.98
N ALA A 338 -14.20 6.24 2.14
CA ALA A 338 -15.12 7.11 1.43
C ALA A 338 -16.05 6.33 0.49
N ARG A 339 -15.50 5.38 -0.28
CA ARG A 339 -16.27 4.48 -1.14
C ARG A 339 -17.29 3.67 -0.34
N LEU A 340 -16.85 3.03 0.75
CA LEU A 340 -17.72 2.23 1.62
C LEU A 340 -18.83 3.09 2.24
N ALA A 341 -18.49 4.28 2.72
CA ALA A 341 -19.43 5.20 3.34
C ALA A 341 -20.50 5.71 2.36
N GLN A 342 -20.11 6.03 1.11
CA GLN A 342 -21.06 6.44 0.07
C GLN A 342 -22.06 5.33 -0.27
N ALA A 343 -21.60 4.08 -0.37
CA ALA A 343 -22.45 2.95 -0.68
C ALA A 343 -23.32 2.49 0.51
N ASN A 344 -22.90 2.81 1.75
CA ASN A 344 -23.50 2.24 2.97
C ASN A 344 -23.76 3.31 4.04
N ALA A 345 -24.55 4.33 3.70
CA ALA A 345 -24.87 5.42 4.63
C ALA A 345 -25.43 4.92 5.98
N GLY A 346 -26.22 3.83 5.98
CA GLY A 346 -26.75 3.23 7.21
C GLY A 346 -25.67 2.75 8.19
N GLU A 347 -24.57 2.19 7.68
CA GLU A 347 -23.45 1.74 8.52
C GLU A 347 -22.66 2.92 9.08
N VAL A 348 -22.52 4.01 8.31
CA VAL A 348 -21.93 5.26 8.80
C VAL A 348 -22.73 5.81 9.97
N LEU A 349 -24.06 5.83 9.89
CA LEU A 349 -24.92 6.31 10.98
C LEU A 349 -24.82 5.43 12.23
N LYS A 350 -24.56 4.13 12.09
CA LYS A 350 -24.26 3.24 13.23
C LYS A 350 -22.90 3.57 13.82
N ALA A 351 -21.87 3.76 12.98
CA ALA A 351 -20.51 4.07 13.40
C ALA A 351 -20.38 5.44 14.10
N LEU A 352 -21.23 6.42 13.78
CA LEU A 352 -21.32 7.69 14.52
C LEU A 352 -21.68 7.48 16.00
N ARG A 353 -22.27 6.34 16.37
CA ARG A 353 -22.60 5.97 17.76
C ARG A 353 -21.53 5.08 18.43
N SER A 354 -20.37 4.90 17.80
CA SER A 354 -19.25 4.13 18.35
C SER A 354 -18.71 4.74 19.64
N GLU A 355 -18.21 3.90 20.55
CA GLU A 355 -17.51 4.32 21.78
C GLU A 355 -16.04 4.69 21.52
N ASP A 356 -15.48 4.31 20.37
CA ASP A 356 -14.13 4.71 19.97
C ASP A 356 -14.14 6.17 19.50
N SER A 357 -13.70 7.09 20.37
CA SER A 357 -13.69 8.53 20.11
C SER A 357 -12.85 8.92 18.88
N GLY A 358 -11.75 8.20 18.61
CA GLY A 358 -10.89 8.47 17.46
C GLY A 358 -11.60 8.10 16.16
N ALA A 359 -12.17 6.89 16.10
CA ALA A 359 -12.96 6.46 14.95
C ALA A 359 -14.22 7.32 14.76
N GLN A 360 -14.87 7.73 15.85
CA GLN A 360 -16.05 8.59 15.82
C GLN A 360 -15.73 9.97 15.24
N LEU A 361 -14.62 10.58 15.64
CA LEU A 361 -14.15 11.86 15.10
C LEU A 361 -13.91 11.79 13.58
N GLU A 362 -13.18 10.77 13.13
CA GLU A 362 -12.92 10.58 11.70
C GLU A 362 -14.20 10.26 10.91
N MET A 363 -15.13 9.52 11.51
CA MET A 363 -16.44 9.25 10.90
C MET A 363 -17.28 10.52 10.74
N VAL A 364 -17.26 11.44 11.71
CA VAL A 364 -17.92 12.75 11.62
C VAL A 364 -17.36 13.56 10.45
N LYS A 365 -16.02 13.66 10.35
CA LYS A 365 -15.34 14.36 9.25
C LYS A 365 -15.72 13.74 7.89
N LEU A 366 -15.70 12.41 7.81
CA LEU A 366 -16.05 11.68 6.59
C LEU A 366 -17.50 11.95 6.17
N ALA A 367 -18.45 11.84 7.10
CA ALA A 367 -19.86 12.08 6.83
C ALA A 367 -20.13 13.53 6.38
N GLY A 368 -19.43 14.51 6.97
CA GLY A 368 -19.46 15.91 6.57
C GLY A 368 -18.93 16.14 5.15
N ARG A 369 -17.73 15.59 4.84
CA ARG A 369 -17.10 15.67 3.52
C ARG A 369 -17.97 15.08 2.42
N LEU A 370 -18.58 13.93 2.70
CA LEU A 370 -19.47 13.22 1.77
C LEU A 370 -20.90 13.77 1.73
N LYS A 371 -21.24 14.70 2.65
CA LYS A 371 -22.57 15.28 2.80
C LYS A 371 -23.68 14.23 2.92
N LEU A 372 -23.45 13.19 3.72
CA LEU A 372 -24.34 12.03 3.79
C LEU A 372 -25.75 12.41 4.31
N PRO A 373 -26.82 11.93 3.65
CA PRO A 373 -28.17 12.07 4.17
C PRO A 373 -28.32 11.41 5.54
N GLY A 374 -29.09 12.02 6.46
CA GLY A 374 -29.30 11.51 7.81
C GLY A 374 -28.13 11.71 8.78
N ALA A 375 -26.94 12.09 8.29
CA ALA A 375 -25.78 12.37 9.16
C ALA A 375 -26.05 13.44 10.23
N PRO A 376 -26.79 14.54 9.97
CA PRO A 376 -27.11 15.51 11.01
C PRO A 376 -27.84 14.88 12.21
N ASP A 377 -28.80 14.00 11.97
CA ASP A 377 -29.57 13.37 13.06
C ASP A 377 -28.69 12.43 13.89
N GLY A 378 -27.73 11.74 13.26
CA GLY A 378 -26.71 10.94 13.95
C GLY A 378 -25.68 11.77 14.73
N MET A 379 -25.46 13.02 14.32
CA MET A 379 -24.52 13.95 14.97
C MET A 379 -25.13 14.74 16.13
N GLU A 380 -26.46 14.80 16.25
CA GLU A 380 -27.14 15.54 17.31
C GLU A 380 -26.67 15.17 18.73
N PRO A 381 -26.56 13.87 19.10
CA PRO A 381 -26.06 13.49 20.43
C PRO A 381 -24.59 13.90 20.64
N LEU A 382 -23.80 14.01 19.56
CA LEU A 382 -22.37 14.32 19.63
C LEU A 382 -22.12 15.79 19.95
N LEU A 383 -23.03 16.69 19.57
CA LEU A 383 -22.99 18.09 20.00
C LEU A 383 -23.15 18.24 21.52
N ALA A 384 -23.80 17.28 22.19
CA ALA A 384 -23.97 17.28 23.64
C ALA A 384 -22.78 16.65 24.39
N SER A 385 -21.79 16.10 23.69
CA SER A 385 -20.60 15.50 24.32
C SER A 385 -19.76 16.56 25.06
N SER A 386 -18.89 16.16 25.99
CA SER A 386 -17.91 17.07 26.62
C SER A 386 -16.61 17.20 25.80
N ASP A 387 -16.48 16.46 24.71
CA ASP A 387 -15.29 16.42 23.85
C ASP A 387 -15.32 17.61 22.87
N ARG A 388 -14.53 18.65 23.19
CA ARG A 388 -14.43 19.87 22.38
C ARG A 388 -13.95 19.60 20.93
N PRO A 389 -12.86 18.85 20.68
CA PRO A 389 -12.49 18.43 19.32
C PRO A 389 -13.65 17.80 18.54
N LEU A 390 -14.40 16.88 19.16
CA LEU A 390 -15.54 16.23 18.52
C LEU A 390 -16.66 17.23 18.20
N LYS A 391 -17.04 18.12 19.14
CA LYS A 391 -18.04 19.16 18.89
C LYS A 391 -17.68 20.04 17.70
N LEU A 392 -16.43 20.50 17.63
CA LEU A 392 -15.98 21.36 16.54
C LEU A 392 -16.02 20.64 15.20
N ALA A 393 -15.60 19.38 15.15
CA ALA A 393 -15.71 18.55 13.95
C ALA A 393 -17.18 18.36 13.52
N VAL A 394 -18.09 18.21 14.48
CA VAL A 394 -19.53 18.13 14.18
C VAL A 394 -20.03 19.44 13.60
N VAL A 395 -19.70 20.59 14.19
CA VAL A 395 -20.07 21.90 13.62
C VAL A 395 -19.54 22.05 12.21
N GLU A 396 -18.28 21.72 11.97
CA GLU A 396 -17.66 21.75 10.64
C GLU A 396 -18.42 20.85 9.65
N ALA A 397 -18.69 19.60 10.04
CA ALA A 397 -19.46 18.66 9.22
C ALA A 397 -20.87 19.18 8.89
N LEU A 398 -21.59 19.73 9.89
CA LEU A 398 -22.91 20.32 9.70
C LEU A 398 -22.87 21.54 8.78
N THR A 399 -21.81 22.36 8.85
CA THR A 399 -21.62 23.51 7.94
C THR A 399 -21.38 23.07 6.49
N ALA A 400 -20.64 21.97 6.29
CA ALA A 400 -20.40 21.38 4.97
C ALA A 400 -21.68 20.76 4.38
N ILE A 401 -22.48 20.08 5.22
CA ILE A 401 -23.75 19.47 4.84
C ILE A 401 -24.81 20.53 4.49
N ALA A 402 -24.97 21.55 5.34
CA ALA A 402 -25.87 22.69 5.13
C ALA A 402 -27.35 22.33 4.81
N SER A 403 -27.81 21.15 5.22
CA SER A 403 -29.21 20.73 5.06
C SER A 403 -30.13 21.40 6.08
N PRO A 404 -31.47 21.38 5.91
CA PRO A 404 -32.39 21.95 6.89
C PRO A 404 -32.22 21.38 8.31
N SER A 405 -31.96 20.08 8.46
CA SER A 405 -31.66 19.49 9.78
C SER A 405 -30.33 20.01 10.34
N ALA A 406 -29.29 20.14 9.50
CA ALA A 406 -28.01 20.70 9.92
C ALA A 406 -28.13 22.17 10.38
N LEU A 407 -28.92 22.98 9.67
CA LEU A 407 -29.18 24.37 10.06
C LEU A 407 -29.89 24.48 11.42
N ARG A 408 -30.85 23.58 11.72
CA ARG A 408 -31.50 23.53 13.05
C ARG A 408 -30.53 23.16 14.17
N LEU A 409 -29.61 22.23 13.91
CA LEU A 409 -28.60 21.85 14.91
C LEU A 409 -27.57 22.96 15.12
N LEU A 410 -27.11 23.60 14.05
CA LEU A 410 -26.24 24.78 14.13
C LEU A 410 -26.93 25.93 14.87
N GLU A 411 -28.24 26.12 14.69
CA GLU A 411 -29.01 27.12 15.45
C GLU A 411 -28.96 26.85 16.95
N ARG A 412 -29.07 25.57 17.37
CA ARG A 412 -28.91 25.18 18.78
C ARG A 412 -27.49 25.38 19.27
N ALA A 413 -26.49 25.12 18.43
CA ALA A 413 -25.07 25.28 18.75
C ALA A 413 -24.65 26.75 19.01
N ILE A 414 -25.46 27.74 18.62
CA ILE A 414 -25.27 29.15 19.01
C ILE A 414 -25.26 29.30 20.54
N ASP A 415 -25.94 28.41 21.26
CA ASP A 415 -26.02 28.44 22.71
C ASP A 415 -25.05 27.53 23.46
N ASP A 416 -24.18 26.79 22.75
CA ASP A 416 -23.25 25.82 23.34
C ASP A 416 -22.36 26.44 24.43
N ASP A 417 -21.92 25.64 25.40
CA ASP A 417 -21.03 26.09 26.47
C ASP A 417 -19.62 26.43 25.94
N ASP A 418 -19.18 25.78 24.86
CA ASP A 418 -17.90 26.05 24.22
C ASP A 418 -17.97 27.27 23.29
N ARG A 419 -17.04 28.21 23.50
CA ARG A 419 -16.98 29.48 22.74
C ARG A 419 -16.76 29.26 21.24
N ASP A 420 -15.90 28.33 20.86
CA ASP A 420 -15.53 28.17 19.45
C ASP A 420 -16.67 27.53 18.66
N VAL A 421 -17.42 26.63 19.30
CA VAL A 421 -18.68 26.07 18.77
C VAL A 421 -19.69 27.20 18.51
N ARG A 422 -19.92 28.08 19.49
CA ARG A 422 -20.83 29.23 19.32
C ARG A 422 -20.42 30.14 18.17
N ILE A 423 -19.14 30.51 18.11
CA ILE A 423 -18.59 31.39 17.06
C ILE A 423 -18.73 30.77 15.68
N ALA A 424 -18.36 29.49 15.52
CA ALA A 424 -18.43 28.80 14.24
C ALA A 424 -19.88 28.70 13.75
N ALA A 425 -20.81 28.30 14.62
CA ALA A 425 -22.22 28.21 14.31
C ALA A 425 -22.82 29.56 13.90
N VAL A 426 -22.61 30.61 14.71
CA VAL A 426 -23.24 31.92 14.46
C VAL A 426 -22.71 32.58 13.19
N ARG A 427 -21.40 32.46 12.91
CA ARG A 427 -20.79 32.98 11.67
C ARG A 427 -21.35 32.29 10.44
N PHE A 428 -21.45 30.96 10.47
CA PHE A 428 -21.99 30.22 9.35
C PHE A 428 -23.45 30.59 9.06
N LEU A 429 -24.30 30.62 10.10
CA LEU A 429 -25.72 30.95 9.94
C LEU A 429 -25.93 32.38 9.43
N ALA A 430 -25.12 33.33 9.91
CA ALA A 430 -25.10 34.70 9.40
C ALA A 430 -24.71 34.77 7.92
N SER A 431 -23.65 34.03 7.51
CA SER A 431 -23.20 33.98 6.11
C SER A 431 -24.26 33.40 5.17
N ARG A 432 -25.14 32.53 5.69
CA ARG A 432 -26.26 31.93 4.96
C ARG A 432 -27.54 32.76 5.01
N GLY A 433 -27.59 33.83 5.80
CA GLY A 433 -28.80 34.62 5.99
C GLY A 433 -29.94 33.81 6.66
N TYR A 434 -29.61 32.82 7.50
CA TYR A 434 -30.59 31.92 8.12
C TYR A 434 -31.41 32.63 9.21
N ARG A 435 -32.54 33.22 8.80
CA ARG A 435 -33.35 34.13 9.65
C ARG A 435 -33.97 33.48 10.90
N ASN A 436 -34.12 32.16 10.94
CA ASN A 436 -34.64 31.49 12.14
C ASN A 436 -33.71 31.66 13.35
N ALA A 437 -32.40 31.86 13.11
CA ALA A 437 -31.44 32.17 14.17
C ALA A 437 -31.55 33.61 14.72
N ALA A 438 -32.29 34.51 14.07
CA ALA A 438 -32.31 35.93 14.40
C ALA A 438 -32.75 36.19 15.86
N ALA A 439 -33.83 35.55 16.32
CA ALA A 439 -34.34 35.72 17.68
C ALA A 439 -33.33 35.26 18.75
N ARG A 440 -32.61 34.16 18.48
CA ARG A 440 -31.59 33.62 19.39
C ARG A 440 -30.35 34.52 19.46
N VAL A 441 -29.87 34.98 18.29
CA VAL A 441 -28.76 35.94 18.22
C VAL A 441 -29.13 37.26 18.91
N GLU A 442 -30.36 37.73 18.73
CA GLU A 442 -30.88 38.93 19.39
C GLU A 442 -30.92 38.80 20.91
N ALA A 443 -31.39 37.67 21.43
CA ALA A 443 -31.40 37.40 22.87
C ALA A 443 -29.98 37.40 23.47
N ILE A 444 -28.99 36.85 22.76
CA ILE A 444 -27.60 36.78 23.21
C ILE A 444 -26.93 38.16 23.18
N VAL A 445 -27.12 38.93 22.10
CA VAL A 445 -26.56 40.29 21.96
C VAL A 445 -27.15 41.27 22.97
N SER A 446 -28.44 41.15 23.26
CA SER A 446 -29.15 42.01 24.22
C SER A 446 -29.01 41.54 25.68
N GLY A 447 -28.50 40.33 25.89
CA GLY A 447 -28.42 39.67 27.19
C GLY A 447 -27.09 39.89 27.91
N SER A 448 -26.87 39.10 28.97
CA SER A 448 -25.63 39.13 29.76
C SER A 448 -24.54 38.18 29.24
N LYS A 449 -24.88 37.22 28.37
CA LYS A 449 -23.99 36.12 27.92
C LYS A 449 -22.71 36.64 27.28
N LEU A 450 -22.77 37.76 26.55
CA LEU A 450 -21.60 38.38 25.92
C LEU A 450 -20.83 39.38 26.80
N ARG A 451 -21.29 39.73 28.01
CA ARG A 451 -20.63 40.79 28.81
C ARG A 451 -19.16 40.47 29.10
N ASN A 452 -18.91 39.23 29.51
CA ASN A 452 -17.57 38.72 29.83
C ASN A 452 -16.90 38.00 28.66
N ALA A 453 -17.56 37.96 27.48
CA ALA A 453 -16.97 37.38 26.29
C ALA A 453 -15.82 38.26 25.76
N ASP A 454 -14.86 37.62 25.09
CA ASP A 454 -13.78 38.34 24.43
C ASP A 454 -14.27 39.09 23.17
N LEU A 455 -13.37 39.91 22.61
CA LEU A 455 -13.71 40.73 21.45
C LEU A 455 -14.09 39.89 20.23
N THR A 456 -13.45 38.75 20.01
CA THR A 456 -13.70 37.89 18.84
C THR A 456 -15.11 37.31 18.87
N GLU A 457 -15.56 36.83 20.03
CA GLU A 457 -16.91 36.31 20.21
C GLU A 457 -17.94 37.44 20.09
N LYS A 458 -17.72 38.58 20.76
CA LYS A 458 -18.59 39.76 20.63
C LYS A 458 -18.75 40.16 19.17
N MET A 459 -17.65 40.32 18.43
CA MET A 459 -17.69 40.68 17.01
C MET A 459 -18.51 39.66 16.20
N ALA A 460 -18.31 38.35 16.40
CA ALA A 460 -19.04 37.32 15.67
C ALA A 460 -20.57 37.46 15.86
N PHE A 461 -21.03 37.65 17.10
CA PHE A 461 -22.46 37.77 17.41
C PHE A 461 -23.06 39.10 16.94
N PHE A 462 -22.37 40.22 17.13
CA PHE A 462 -22.86 41.52 16.67
C PHE A 462 -22.91 41.61 15.14
N GLU A 463 -21.91 41.07 14.45
CA GLU A 463 -21.93 40.98 12.99
C GLU A 463 -23.08 40.10 12.49
N ALA A 464 -23.33 38.96 13.15
CA ALA A 464 -24.47 38.10 12.86
C ALA A 464 -25.81 38.80 13.12
N TYR A 465 -25.91 39.58 14.20
CA TYR A 465 -27.10 40.37 14.51
C TYR A 465 -27.41 41.37 13.39
N GLY A 466 -26.42 42.13 12.93
CA GLY A 466 -26.57 43.06 11.81
C GLY A 466 -27.03 42.35 10.53
N ALA A 467 -26.47 41.18 10.23
CA ALA A 467 -26.80 40.41 9.03
C ALA A 467 -28.19 39.74 9.07
N LEU A 468 -28.61 39.21 10.23
CA LEU A 468 -29.83 38.40 10.36
C LEU A 468 -31.06 39.20 10.77
N VAL A 469 -30.90 40.16 11.69
CA VAL A 469 -32.00 41.00 12.20
C VAL A 469 -32.22 42.21 11.30
N GLY A 470 -31.13 42.79 10.77
CA GLY A 470 -31.17 43.93 9.86
C GLY A 470 -31.78 45.17 10.50
N ALA A 471 -32.55 45.94 9.71
CA ALA A 471 -33.12 47.22 10.12
C ALA A 471 -33.98 47.16 11.40
N LYS A 472 -34.64 46.02 11.67
CA LYS A 472 -35.46 45.83 12.89
C LYS A 472 -34.63 45.94 14.17
N GLY A 473 -33.33 45.65 14.09
CA GLY A 473 -32.42 45.65 15.24
C GLY A 473 -31.72 46.98 15.51
N ILE A 474 -31.94 48.00 14.67
CA ILE A 474 -31.25 49.31 14.81
C ILE A 474 -31.53 49.95 16.17
N ALA A 475 -32.75 49.87 16.67
CA ALA A 475 -33.11 50.46 17.97
C ALA A 475 -32.37 49.80 19.14
N ALA A 476 -32.14 48.48 19.08
CA ALA A 476 -31.37 47.76 20.09
C ALA A 476 -29.88 48.14 20.02
N LEU A 477 -29.31 48.22 18.81
CA LEU A 477 -27.92 48.62 18.60
C LEU A 477 -27.67 50.10 19.00
N ASP A 478 -28.63 50.99 18.75
CA ASP A 478 -28.59 52.39 19.23
C ASP A 478 -28.53 52.44 20.76
N LYS A 479 -29.37 51.62 21.43
CA LYS A 479 -29.35 51.53 22.89
C LYS A 479 -27.99 51.04 23.41
N LEU A 480 -27.33 50.12 22.72
CA LEU A 480 -26.01 49.61 23.12
C LEU A 480 -24.89 50.62 22.84
N LEU A 481 -24.92 51.32 21.69
CA LEU A 481 -23.87 52.25 21.27
C LEU A 481 -23.96 53.61 21.96
N VAL A 482 -25.15 54.23 21.94
CA VAL A 482 -25.35 55.65 22.28
C VAL A 482 -25.90 55.83 23.68
N ALA A 483 -26.74 54.90 24.18
CA ALA A 483 -27.62 55.20 25.30
C ALA A 483 -26.92 55.81 26.52
N LYS A 484 -27.53 56.90 26.98
CA LYS A 484 -27.29 57.60 28.22
C LYS A 484 -28.66 58.01 28.76
N GLY A 485 -29.12 57.33 29.81
CA GLY A 485 -30.23 57.81 30.65
C GLY A 485 -29.69 58.54 31.88
N LEU A 486 -30.53 59.33 32.55
CA LEU A 486 -30.17 60.04 33.80
C LEU A 486 -29.69 59.10 34.95
N LEU A 487 -29.93 57.78 34.83
CA LEU A 487 -29.55 56.74 35.80
C LEU A 487 -28.84 55.52 35.14
N GLY A 488 -28.52 55.58 33.84
CA GLY A 488 -28.01 54.43 33.08
C GLY A 488 -26.49 54.47 32.85
N LYS A 489 -25.78 53.38 33.19
CA LYS A 489 -24.35 53.20 32.86
C LYS A 489 -24.19 52.87 31.38
N ARG A 490 -23.16 53.45 30.73
CA ARG A 490 -22.76 53.06 29.37
C ARG A 490 -22.23 51.64 29.34
N GLU A 491 -22.51 50.92 28.27
CA GLU A 491 -21.87 49.63 27.99
C GLU A 491 -20.36 49.78 27.79
N ALA A 492 -19.64 48.67 27.98
CA ALA A 492 -18.18 48.63 27.81
C ALA A 492 -17.76 49.07 26.39
N PRO A 493 -16.62 49.76 26.24
CA PRO A 493 -16.05 50.16 24.94
C PRO A 493 -16.17 49.11 23.83
N GLU A 494 -15.87 47.86 24.13
CA GLU A 494 -15.85 46.74 23.19
C GLU A 494 -17.26 46.43 22.66
N THR A 495 -18.25 46.38 23.55
CA THR A 495 -19.66 46.15 23.20
C THR A 495 -20.17 47.29 22.31
N ARG A 496 -19.83 48.54 22.65
CA ARG A 496 -20.22 49.72 21.87
C ARG A 496 -19.58 49.71 20.48
N ALA A 497 -18.28 49.37 20.39
CA ALA A 497 -17.59 49.23 19.13
C ALA A 497 -18.20 48.12 18.24
N CYS A 498 -18.57 46.97 18.83
CA CYS A 498 -19.27 45.90 18.13
C CYS A 498 -20.66 46.34 17.63
N ALA A 499 -21.41 47.10 18.44
CA ALA A 499 -22.70 47.67 18.03
C ALA A 499 -22.56 48.62 16.84
N ALA A 500 -21.52 49.45 16.82
CA ALA A 500 -21.21 50.32 15.68
C ALA A 500 -20.91 49.51 14.41
N MET A 501 -20.08 48.46 14.50
CA MET A 501 -19.79 47.58 13.36
C MET A 501 -21.05 46.88 12.84
N ALA A 502 -21.92 46.41 13.74
CA ALA A 502 -23.21 45.80 13.36
C ALA A 502 -24.12 46.79 12.62
N LEU A 503 -24.22 48.04 13.08
CA LEU A 503 -24.95 49.12 12.39
C LEU A 503 -24.37 49.38 11.00
N GLY A 504 -23.05 49.35 10.86
CA GLY A 504 -22.35 49.46 9.57
C GLY A 504 -22.79 48.41 8.57
N LYS A 505 -22.95 47.15 9.02
CA LYS A 505 -23.40 46.04 8.16
C LYS A 505 -24.86 46.14 7.71
N ILE A 506 -25.72 46.85 8.45
CA ILE A 506 -27.15 46.98 8.10
C ILE A 506 -27.35 47.87 6.84
N ARG A 507 -26.46 48.84 6.61
CA ARG A 507 -26.43 49.69 5.40
C ARG A 507 -27.76 50.41 5.09
N THR A 508 -28.39 50.99 6.11
CA THR A 508 -29.57 51.85 5.93
C THR A 508 -29.32 53.29 6.42
N PRO A 509 -30.09 54.28 5.92
CA PRO A 509 -30.01 55.66 6.40
C PRO A 509 -30.24 55.80 7.90
N GLU A 510 -31.12 54.98 8.48
CA GLU A 510 -31.41 54.98 9.92
C GLU A 510 -30.18 54.51 10.72
N ALA A 511 -29.49 53.46 10.25
CA ALA A 511 -28.26 52.98 10.88
C ALA A 511 -27.15 54.03 10.78
N ARG A 512 -27.04 54.72 9.65
CA ARG A 512 -26.11 55.85 9.46
C ARG A 512 -26.37 56.97 10.46
N ALA A 513 -27.62 57.38 10.66
CA ALA A 513 -27.98 58.43 11.60
C ALA A 513 -27.60 58.09 13.05
N VAL A 514 -27.67 56.81 13.45
CA VAL A 514 -27.17 56.35 14.76
C VAL A 514 -25.64 56.48 14.84
N LEU A 515 -24.92 56.05 13.80
CA LEU A 515 -23.46 56.12 13.75
C LEU A 515 -22.96 57.57 13.78
N GLU A 516 -23.59 58.50 13.06
CA GLU A 516 -23.22 59.92 13.05
C GLU A 516 -23.32 60.56 14.44
N ARG A 517 -24.34 60.17 15.25
CA ARG A 517 -24.45 60.62 16.65
C ARG A 517 -23.31 60.12 17.53
N ALA A 518 -22.72 58.97 17.20
CA ALA A 518 -21.61 58.36 17.95
C ALA A 518 -20.22 58.72 17.39
N ALA A 519 -20.12 59.53 16.33
CA ALA A 519 -18.86 59.83 15.64
C ALA A 519 -17.83 60.54 16.53
N GLN A 520 -18.28 61.26 17.56
CA GLN A 520 -17.44 61.97 18.52
C GLN A 520 -17.34 61.23 19.87
N ASP A 521 -17.43 59.90 19.88
CA ASP A 521 -17.26 59.15 21.14
C ASP A 521 -15.86 59.40 21.74
N LYS A 522 -15.84 59.55 23.07
CA LYS A 522 -14.62 59.82 23.84
C LYS A 522 -13.65 58.64 23.76
N GLU A 523 -14.17 57.43 23.61
CA GLU A 523 -13.38 56.21 23.57
C GLU A 523 -12.78 55.97 22.17
N PRO A 524 -11.44 55.91 22.03
CA PRO A 524 -10.79 55.71 20.72
C PRO A 524 -11.26 54.45 19.99
N LEU A 525 -11.47 53.34 20.69
CA LEU A 525 -11.94 52.08 20.08
C LEU A 525 -13.30 52.25 19.40
N VAL A 526 -14.24 52.91 20.09
CA VAL A 526 -15.60 53.15 19.58
C VAL A 526 -15.56 54.13 18.41
N ARG A 527 -14.81 55.22 18.53
CA ARG A 527 -14.66 56.22 17.45
C ARG A 527 -14.08 55.61 16.17
N ASN A 528 -13.08 54.73 16.30
CA ASN A 528 -12.50 54.02 15.16
C ASN A 528 -13.52 53.05 14.51
N ALA A 529 -14.27 52.30 15.31
CA ALA A 529 -15.33 51.41 14.83
C ALA A 529 -16.45 52.17 14.11
N VAL A 530 -16.91 53.29 14.68
CA VAL A 530 -17.92 54.16 14.05
C VAL A 530 -17.41 54.74 12.73
N THR A 531 -16.17 55.22 12.69
CA THR A 531 -15.55 55.75 11.45
C THR A 531 -15.49 54.68 10.37
N ARG A 532 -15.13 53.44 10.72
CA ARG A 532 -15.13 52.31 9.80
C ARG A 532 -16.55 51.98 9.32
N ALA A 533 -17.51 51.86 10.24
CA ALA A 533 -18.90 51.56 9.93
C ALA A 533 -19.53 52.61 9.00
N LEU A 534 -19.24 53.91 9.20
CA LEU A 534 -19.71 54.98 8.32
C LEU A 534 -19.18 54.85 6.88
N ARG A 535 -17.96 54.35 6.70
CA ARG A 535 -17.42 54.06 5.35
C ARG A 535 -18.18 52.90 4.70
N GLU A 536 -18.56 51.88 5.47
CA GLU A 536 -19.30 50.71 4.98
C GLU A 536 -20.76 51.01 4.60
N VAL A 537 -21.37 52.07 5.16
CA VAL A 537 -22.73 52.53 4.81
C VAL A 537 -22.72 53.57 3.69
N GLY A 538 -21.57 54.22 3.44
CA GLY A 538 -21.41 55.22 2.38
C GLY A 538 -20.96 54.65 1.02
N ALA A 539 -20.55 53.39 0.97
CA ALA A 539 -20.22 52.63 -0.24
C ALA A 539 -21.39 51.71 -0.61
#